data_AF-A0A0W0XL84-F1
#
_entry.id   AF-A0A0W0XL84-F1
#
_cell.length_a   1.000
_cell.length_b   1.000
_cell.length_c   1.000
_cell.angle_alpha   90.00
_cell.angle_beta   90.00
_cell.angle_gamma   90.00
#
_symmetry.space_group_name_H-M   'P 1'
#
loop_
_entity.id
_entity.type
_entity.pdbx_description
1 polymer ?
#
loop_
_entity_poly.entity_id
_entity_poly.type
_entity_poly.pdbx_seq_one_letter_code
_entity_poly.pdbx_strand_id
1 'polypeptide(L)'
;MSFVYLQGDEGKRLYDLSTVPLGVVVVEPNAATTLEILSNILEALNIDSRWLECPLLWDLAKNPVCLRGKPINYIYDKNELAKYFKEEVKYDPMHQVEAATLGGYFEPSAQEVLDFVVKNSKCAADFFVFDYAKCPPENPPKRVSEKDMEALRRKREYLTKSKPSFIDKLCCSFFQEEKEPDPHDEWLLTECPPSGPNV
;
A
#
# COMPACT_ATOMS: atom_id res chain seq x y z
N MET A 1 -5.72 11.43 4.02
CA MET A 1 -4.97 11.09 5.25
C MET A 1 -3.97 10.01 4.85
N SER A 2 -2.79 9.90 5.47
CA SER A 2 -1.93 8.74 5.22
C SER A 2 -1.81 7.97 6.52
N PHE A 3 -1.99 6.66 6.47
CA PHE A 3 -1.96 5.80 7.63
C PHE A 3 -1.07 4.60 7.40
N VAL A 4 -0.48 4.13 8.48
CA VAL A 4 0.51 3.06 8.50
C VAL A 4 0.30 2.17 9.72
N TYR A 5 0.82 0.96 9.69
CA TYR A 5 1.00 0.17 10.90
C TYR A 5 2.50 0.01 11.20
N LEU A 6 2.83 -0.36 12.44
CA LEU A 6 4.22 -0.44 12.88
C LEU A 6 4.82 -1.78 12.49
N GLN A 7 6.08 -1.80 12.07
CA GLN A 7 6.75 -3.05 11.76
C GLN A 7 6.92 -3.88 13.04
N GLY A 8 6.39 -5.11 13.02
CA GLY A 8 6.40 -6.01 14.18
C GLY A 8 5.22 -5.82 15.13
N ASP A 9 4.27 -4.93 14.81
CA ASP A 9 2.98 -4.90 15.50
C ASP A 9 2.11 -6.06 14.99
N GLU A 10 1.95 -7.09 15.83
CA GLU A 10 1.11 -8.26 15.53
C GLU A 10 -0.35 -7.88 15.33
N GLY A 11 -0.83 -6.87 16.06
CA GLY A 11 -2.19 -6.36 15.92
C GLY A 11 -2.38 -5.49 14.68
N LYS A 12 -1.30 -5.14 13.97
CA LYS A 12 -1.28 -4.25 12.80
C LYS A 12 -2.18 -3.01 12.98
N ARG A 13 -2.10 -2.37 14.15
CA ARG A 13 -2.94 -1.19 14.44
C ARG A 13 -2.57 -0.06 13.48
N LEU A 14 -3.59 0.61 12.94
CA LEU A 14 -3.38 1.73 12.02
C LEU A 14 -3.15 3.02 12.80
N TYR A 15 -2.14 3.77 12.39
CA TYR A 15 -1.78 5.07 12.95
C TYR A 15 -1.76 6.13 11.85
N ASP A 16 -2.16 7.34 12.19
CA ASP A 16 -1.93 8.51 11.33
C ASP A 16 -0.41 8.72 11.21
N LEU A 17 0.12 8.61 9.99
CA LEU A 17 1.54 8.72 9.70
C LEU A 17 2.12 10.05 10.21
N SER A 18 1.34 11.13 10.21
CA SER A 18 1.80 12.45 10.66
C SER A 18 2.08 12.51 12.16
N THR A 19 1.51 11.60 12.94
CA THR A 19 1.66 11.50 14.39
C THR A 19 2.76 10.55 14.81
N VAL A 20 3.23 9.69 13.90
CA VAL A 20 4.27 8.70 14.19
C VAL A 20 5.65 9.39 14.32
N PRO A 21 6.38 9.15 15.43
CA PRO A 21 7.72 9.71 15.61
C PRO A 21 8.69 9.27 14.51
N LEU A 22 9.53 10.20 14.09
CA LEU A 22 10.69 9.88 13.23
C LEU A 22 11.51 8.75 13.84
N GLY A 23 11.85 7.77 13.02
CA GLY A 23 12.68 6.64 13.42
C GLY A 23 11.95 5.38 13.83
N VAL A 24 10.64 5.44 13.96
CA VAL A 24 9.82 4.24 14.10
C VAL A 24 9.68 3.58 12.72
N VAL A 25 9.94 2.28 12.64
CA VAL A 25 9.77 1.56 11.38
C VAL A 25 8.28 1.29 11.15
N VAL A 26 7.78 1.76 10.01
CA VAL A 26 6.36 1.70 9.62
C VAL A 26 6.19 0.95 8.32
N VAL A 27 4.98 0.46 8.07
CA VAL A 27 4.59 -0.20 6.83
C VAL A 27 3.30 0.43 6.31
N GLU A 28 3.30 0.83 5.04
CA GLU A 28 2.09 1.28 4.34
C GLU A 28 1.27 0.05 3.93
N PRO A 29 0.02 -0.09 4.40
CA PRO A 29 -0.82 -1.22 4.02
C PRO A 29 -1.30 -1.05 2.58
N ASN A 30 -1.36 -2.15 1.83
CA ASN A 30 -2.12 -2.21 0.58
C ASN A 30 -3.62 -2.43 0.88
N ALA A 31 -4.46 -2.46 -0.16
CA ALA A 31 -5.90 -2.64 0.01
C ALA A 31 -6.27 -3.96 0.72
N ALA A 32 -5.62 -5.07 0.39
CA ALA A 32 -5.90 -6.37 0.99
C ALA A 32 -5.59 -6.37 2.50
N THR A 33 -4.41 -5.89 2.88
CA THR A 33 -4.00 -5.75 4.28
C THR A 33 -4.91 -4.77 5.02
N THR A 34 -5.33 -3.68 4.37
CA THR A 34 -6.26 -2.72 4.97
C THR A 34 -7.62 -3.37 5.25
N LEU A 35 -8.15 -4.17 4.31
CA LEU A 35 -9.40 -4.90 4.51
C LEU A 35 -9.33 -5.86 5.70
N GLU A 36 -8.26 -6.64 5.78
CA GLU A 36 -8.04 -7.59 6.88
C GLU A 36 -8.02 -6.86 8.24
N ILE A 37 -7.23 -5.79 8.35
CA ILE A 37 -7.12 -5.01 9.59
C ILE A 37 -8.48 -4.42 9.99
N LEU A 38 -9.19 -3.79 9.06
CA LEU A 38 -10.47 -3.16 9.34
C LEU A 38 -11.55 -4.20 9.69
N SER A 39 -11.55 -5.37 9.03
CA SER A 39 -12.45 -6.48 9.38
C SER A 39 -12.24 -6.94 10.82
N ASN A 40 -10.99 -7.16 11.21
CA ASN A 40 -10.65 -7.59 12.57
C ASN A 40 -11.08 -6.57 13.63
N ILE A 41 -10.92 -5.27 13.33
CA ILE A 41 -11.39 -4.19 14.20
C ILE A 41 -12.92 -4.23 14.34
N LEU A 42 -13.66 -4.35 13.24
CA LEU A 42 -15.12 -4.42 13.26
C LEU A 42 -15.62 -5.65 14.06
N GLU A 43 -14.99 -6.81 13.85
CA GLU A 43 -15.32 -8.04 14.56
C GLU A 43 -15.05 -7.93 16.06
N ALA A 44 -13.89 -7.39 16.46
CA ALA A 44 -13.55 -7.17 17.87
C ALA A 44 -14.56 -6.25 18.59
N LEU A 45 -15.27 -5.41 17.83
CA LEU A 45 -16.26 -4.48 18.32
C LEU A 45 -17.71 -4.98 18.17
N ASN A 46 -17.90 -6.21 17.70
CA ASN A 46 -19.21 -6.79 17.39
C ASN A 46 -20.04 -5.95 16.40
N ILE A 47 -19.37 -5.28 15.45
CA ILE A 47 -20.04 -4.57 14.35
C ILE A 47 -20.16 -5.54 13.18
N ASP A 48 -21.37 -5.70 12.63
CA ASP A 48 -21.59 -6.54 11.44
C ASP A 48 -20.71 -6.07 10.28
N SER A 49 -19.91 -6.98 9.74
CA SER A 49 -18.90 -6.74 8.70
C SER A 49 -19.12 -7.57 7.44
N ARG A 50 -20.24 -8.31 7.32
CA ARG A 50 -20.52 -9.16 6.14
C ARG A 50 -20.55 -8.40 4.82
N TRP A 51 -20.86 -7.10 4.85
CA TRP A 51 -20.83 -6.22 3.68
C TRP A 51 -19.40 -5.92 3.18
N LEU A 52 -18.37 -6.27 3.95
CA LEU A 52 -16.96 -6.18 3.56
C LEU A 52 -16.49 -7.40 2.76
N GLU A 53 -17.21 -8.51 2.86
CA GLU A 53 -16.91 -9.76 2.15
C GLU A 53 -17.18 -9.61 0.65
N CYS A 54 -16.38 -10.29 -0.16
CA CYS A 54 -16.58 -10.36 -1.59
C CYS A 54 -17.85 -11.17 -1.90
N PRO A 55 -18.83 -10.63 -2.65
CA PRO A 55 -20.09 -11.33 -2.95
C PRO A 55 -19.94 -12.66 -3.70
N LEU A 56 -18.82 -12.84 -4.42
CA LEU A 56 -18.51 -14.07 -5.16
C LEU A 56 -17.74 -15.10 -4.33
N LEU A 57 -17.03 -14.66 -3.29
CA LEU A 57 -16.15 -15.51 -2.48
C LEU A 57 -16.77 -15.84 -1.11
N TRP A 58 -17.65 -14.97 -0.59
CA TRP A 58 -18.17 -14.98 0.78
C TRP A 58 -17.07 -15.01 1.84
N ASP A 59 -15.99 -14.28 1.54
CA ASP A 59 -14.82 -14.07 2.38
C ASP A 59 -14.16 -12.74 1.94
N LEU A 60 -13.20 -12.24 2.72
CA LEU A 60 -12.42 -11.06 2.36
C LEU A 60 -11.62 -11.30 1.07
N ALA A 61 -11.62 -10.31 0.18
CA ALA A 61 -10.88 -10.38 -1.07
C ALA A 61 -9.36 -10.37 -0.83
N LYS A 62 -8.65 -11.36 -1.39
CA LYS A 62 -7.17 -11.43 -1.34
C LYS A 62 -6.53 -10.50 -2.34
N ASN A 63 -7.18 -10.33 -3.50
CA ASN A 63 -6.81 -9.37 -4.52
C ASN A 63 -8.00 -8.43 -4.76
N PRO A 64 -8.22 -7.43 -3.89
CA PRO A 64 -9.41 -6.61 -3.91
C PRO A 64 -9.47 -5.74 -5.18
N VAL A 65 -10.64 -5.74 -5.82
CA VAL A 65 -10.94 -4.87 -6.95
C VAL A 65 -12.34 -4.28 -6.84
N CYS A 66 -12.47 -3.05 -7.29
CA CYS A 66 -13.71 -2.28 -7.27
C CYS A 66 -14.10 -1.85 -8.67
N LEU A 67 -15.40 -1.66 -8.90
CA LEU A 67 -15.91 -1.17 -10.17
C LEU A 67 -15.47 0.29 -10.39
N ARG A 68 -14.86 0.57 -11.55
CA ARG A 68 -14.34 1.90 -11.90
C ARG A 68 -15.49 2.88 -12.18
N GLY A 69 -15.30 4.15 -11.79
CA GLY A 69 -16.22 5.24 -12.13
C GLY A 69 -17.53 5.25 -11.32
N LYS A 70 -17.62 4.42 -10.27
CA LYS A 70 -18.74 4.39 -9.32
C LYS A 70 -18.19 4.48 -7.89
N PRO A 71 -18.98 4.98 -6.93
CA PRO A 71 -18.67 4.80 -5.52
C PRO A 71 -18.48 3.32 -5.22
N ILE A 72 -17.53 2.99 -4.34
CA ILE A 72 -17.33 1.62 -3.89
C ILE A 72 -18.58 1.20 -3.10
N ASN A 73 -19.30 0.21 -3.64
CA ASN A 73 -20.43 -0.42 -2.99
C ASN A 73 -20.12 -1.87 -2.61
N TYR A 74 -19.25 -2.52 -3.39
CA TYR A 74 -18.79 -3.89 -3.18
C TYR A 74 -17.31 -3.97 -3.55
N ILE A 75 -16.60 -4.85 -2.86
CA ILE A 75 -15.20 -5.17 -3.12
C ILE A 75 -15.15 -6.62 -3.56
N TYR A 76 -14.64 -6.88 -4.75
CA TYR A 76 -14.55 -8.24 -5.30
C TYR A 76 -13.14 -8.78 -5.21
N ASP A 77 -12.98 -10.11 -5.22
CA ASP A 77 -11.68 -10.72 -5.48
C ASP A 77 -11.45 -10.82 -7.00
N LYS A 78 -10.30 -10.31 -7.45
CA LYS A 78 -9.93 -10.26 -8.87
C LYS A 78 -9.98 -11.63 -9.55
N ASN A 79 -9.57 -12.70 -8.85
CA ASN A 79 -9.51 -14.03 -9.45
C ASN A 79 -10.90 -14.63 -9.58
N GLU A 80 -11.76 -14.45 -8.58
CA GLU A 80 -13.16 -14.90 -8.64
C GLU A 80 -13.94 -14.11 -9.70
N LEU A 81 -13.71 -12.81 -9.78
CA LEU A 81 -14.30 -11.96 -10.82
C LEU A 81 -13.84 -12.37 -12.22
N ALA A 82 -12.57 -12.76 -12.38
CA ALA A 82 -12.05 -13.28 -13.64
C ALA A 82 -12.68 -14.64 -14.03
N LYS A 83 -13.00 -15.51 -13.06
CA LYS A 83 -13.73 -16.76 -13.33
C LYS A 83 -15.17 -16.46 -13.76
N TYR A 84 -15.85 -15.56 -13.05
CA TYR A 84 -17.21 -15.14 -13.37
C TYR A 84 -17.35 -14.63 -14.81
N PHE A 85 -16.43 -13.77 -15.27
CA PHE A 85 -16.46 -13.28 -16.65
C PHE A 85 -16.06 -14.31 -17.72
N LYS A 86 -15.44 -15.44 -17.36
CA LYS A 86 -15.15 -16.53 -18.31
C LYS A 86 -16.41 -17.30 -18.70
N GLU A 87 -17.47 -17.24 -17.91
CA GLU A 87 -18.75 -17.91 -18.19
C GLU A 87 -19.63 -17.11 -19.19
N GLU A 88 -19.02 -16.21 -19.97
CA GLU A 88 -19.66 -15.29 -20.94
C GLU A 88 -20.73 -14.35 -20.34
N VAL A 89 -20.71 -14.18 -19.02
CA VAL A 89 -21.57 -13.23 -18.32
C VAL A 89 -21.14 -11.79 -18.64
N LYS A 90 -22.06 -10.94 -19.10
CA LYS A 90 -21.75 -9.55 -19.52
C LYS A 90 -22.10 -8.47 -18.50
N TYR A 91 -22.70 -8.83 -17.38
CA TYR A 91 -23.13 -7.90 -16.33
C TYR A 91 -22.25 -7.99 -15.09
N ASP A 92 -22.13 -6.89 -14.33
CA ASP A 92 -21.52 -6.90 -12.99
C ASP A 92 -22.24 -7.92 -12.08
N PRO A 93 -21.55 -8.65 -11.18
CA PRO A 93 -22.18 -9.63 -10.29
C PRO A 93 -23.40 -9.11 -9.53
N MET A 94 -23.35 -7.85 -9.10
CA MET A 94 -24.45 -7.18 -8.39
C MET A 94 -25.35 -6.36 -9.32
N HIS A 95 -25.27 -6.59 -10.63
CA HIS A 95 -26.07 -5.96 -11.69
C HIS A 95 -26.03 -4.42 -11.66
N GLN A 96 -24.93 -3.83 -11.17
CA GLN A 96 -24.78 -2.37 -11.15
C GLN A 96 -24.56 -1.78 -12.56
N VAL A 97 -24.03 -2.59 -13.48
CA VAL A 97 -23.74 -2.21 -14.87
C VAL A 97 -23.99 -3.42 -15.79
N GLU A 98 -24.67 -3.17 -16.92
CA GLU A 98 -25.10 -4.20 -17.88
C GLU A 98 -24.00 -4.69 -18.85
N ALA A 99 -22.89 -3.95 -18.97
CA ALA A 99 -21.77 -4.25 -19.87
C ALA A 99 -20.43 -4.10 -19.13
N ALA A 100 -20.20 -4.93 -18.12
CA ALA A 100 -18.95 -4.94 -17.36
C ALA A 100 -17.98 -5.97 -17.94
N THR A 101 -16.70 -5.62 -17.98
CA THR A 101 -15.59 -6.55 -18.25
C THR A 101 -14.58 -6.43 -17.12
N LEU A 102 -13.64 -7.37 -17.01
CA LEU A 102 -12.58 -7.32 -15.99
C LEU A 102 -11.77 -6.01 -16.05
N GLY A 103 -11.60 -5.41 -17.23
CA GLY A 103 -10.93 -4.11 -17.40
C GLY A 103 -11.70 -2.92 -16.83
N GLY A 104 -13.00 -3.09 -16.53
CA GLY A 104 -13.83 -2.11 -15.84
C GLY A 104 -13.56 -2.02 -14.34
N TYR A 105 -12.65 -2.83 -13.79
CA TYR A 105 -12.32 -2.86 -12.37
C TYR A 105 -10.91 -2.33 -12.12
N PHE A 106 -10.67 -1.85 -10.90
CA PHE A 106 -9.37 -1.35 -10.47
C PHE A 106 -9.08 -1.80 -9.03
N GLU A 107 -7.80 -1.87 -8.69
CA GLU A 107 -7.38 -2.08 -7.31
C GLU A 107 -7.57 -0.77 -6.53
N PRO A 108 -8.40 -0.74 -5.47
CA PRO A 108 -8.58 0.46 -4.67
C PRO A 108 -7.31 0.78 -3.89
N SER A 109 -7.12 2.05 -3.55
CA SER A 109 -6.12 2.46 -2.57
C SER A 109 -6.56 2.09 -1.15
N ALA A 110 -5.60 2.01 -0.21
CA ALA A 110 -5.90 1.80 1.20
C ALA A 110 -6.87 2.87 1.76
N GLN A 111 -6.73 4.12 1.34
CA GLN A 111 -7.64 5.19 1.73
C GLN A 111 -9.07 4.96 1.21
N GLU A 112 -9.23 4.53 -0.04
CA GLU A 112 -10.57 4.23 -0.60
C GLU A 112 -11.25 3.07 0.15
N VAL A 113 -10.48 2.07 0.60
CA VAL A 113 -10.97 0.99 1.45
C VAL A 113 -11.44 1.53 2.81
N LEU A 114 -10.65 2.39 3.46
CA LEU A 114 -11.03 3.02 4.72
C LEU A 114 -12.30 3.86 4.56
N ASP A 115 -12.39 4.66 3.51
CA ASP A 115 -13.56 5.51 3.23
C ASP A 115 -14.82 4.67 3.02
N PHE A 116 -14.69 3.53 2.33
CA PHE A 116 -15.76 2.55 2.19
C PHE A 116 -16.21 1.99 3.55
N VAL A 117 -15.28 1.64 4.43
CA VAL A 117 -15.60 1.12 5.77
C VAL A 117 -16.26 2.18 6.64
N VAL A 118 -15.74 3.40 6.68
CA VAL A 118 -16.32 4.54 7.42
C VAL A 118 -17.75 4.80 6.97
N LYS A 119 -17.99 4.81 5.65
CA LYS A 119 -19.33 5.04 5.07
C LYS A 119 -20.35 3.99 5.53
N ASN A 120 -19.98 2.70 5.51
CA ASN A 120 -20.92 1.61 5.79
C ASN A 120 -21.09 1.33 7.29
N SER A 121 -19.99 1.40 8.06
CA SER A 121 -20.01 1.21 9.52
C SER A 121 -20.63 2.39 10.28
N LYS A 122 -20.71 3.58 9.65
CA LYS A 122 -21.10 4.85 10.28
C LYS A 122 -20.19 5.27 11.45
N CYS A 123 -19.03 4.64 11.57
CA CYS A 123 -17.99 5.02 12.53
C CYS A 123 -17.12 6.13 11.93
N ALA A 124 -16.55 6.99 12.77
CA ALA A 124 -15.61 8.02 12.34
C ALA A 124 -14.24 7.41 11.98
N ALA A 125 -13.45 8.10 11.14
CA ALA A 125 -12.16 7.57 10.67
C ALA A 125 -11.12 7.40 11.80
N ASP A 126 -11.16 8.28 12.81
CA ASP A 126 -10.31 8.25 14.00
C ASP A 126 -10.58 7.05 14.92
N PHE A 127 -11.69 6.35 14.69
CA PHE A 127 -12.00 5.09 15.34
C PHE A 127 -11.18 3.92 14.77
N PHE A 128 -10.76 4.01 13.52
CA PHE A 128 -9.95 2.99 12.83
C PHE A 128 -8.47 3.37 12.77
N VAL A 129 -8.18 4.67 12.69
CA VAL A 129 -6.82 5.22 12.56
C VAL A 129 -6.49 6.04 13.79
N PHE A 130 -5.54 5.54 14.58
CA PHE A 130 -5.18 6.12 15.86
C PHE A 130 -4.14 7.23 15.73
N ASP A 131 -4.20 8.20 16.64
CA ASP A 131 -3.13 9.16 16.88
C ASP A 131 -2.06 8.48 17.74
N TYR A 132 -0.86 8.28 17.18
CA TYR A 132 0.23 7.60 17.88
C TYR A 132 0.61 8.31 19.19
N ALA A 133 0.55 9.64 19.23
CA ALA A 133 0.93 10.40 20.42
C ALA A 133 -0.08 10.21 21.57
N LYS A 134 -1.35 9.95 21.25
CA LYS A 134 -2.41 9.73 22.24
C LYS A 134 -2.57 8.25 22.61
N CYS A 135 -2.38 7.36 21.65
CA CYS A 135 -2.60 5.93 21.78
C CYS A 135 -1.36 5.17 21.30
N PRO A 136 -0.21 5.27 21.99
CA PRO A 136 1.00 4.56 21.58
C PRO A 136 0.77 3.03 21.62
N PRO A 137 1.55 2.26 20.84
CA PRO A 137 1.50 0.80 20.89
C PRO A 137 1.86 0.28 22.29
N GLU A 138 1.25 -0.84 22.67
CA GLU A 138 1.53 -1.50 23.96
C GLU A 138 2.98 -2.00 24.03
N ASN A 139 3.51 -2.49 22.91
CA ASN A 139 4.89 -2.92 22.79
C ASN A 139 5.76 -1.84 22.15
N PRO A 140 7.01 -1.66 22.63
CA PRO A 140 7.92 -0.68 22.04
C PRO A 140 8.23 -1.06 20.57
N PRO A 141 8.01 -0.15 19.61
CA PRO A 141 8.19 -0.48 18.21
C PRO A 141 9.68 -0.58 17.86
N LYS A 142 9.95 -1.33 16.79
CA LYS A 142 11.30 -1.40 16.23
C LYS A 142 11.71 0.00 15.73
N ARG A 143 12.88 0.44 16.16
CA ARG A 143 13.48 1.71 15.73
C ARG A 143 14.58 1.46 14.72
N VAL A 144 14.74 2.40 13.79
CA VAL A 144 15.87 2.43 12.86
C VAL A 144 17.17 2.74 13.63
N SER A 145 18.31 2.39 13.03
CA SER A 145 19.62 2.62 13.66
C SER A 145 19.92 4.11 13.82
N GLU A 146 20.87 4.47 14.69
CA GLU A 146 21.29 5.87 14.87
C GLU A 146 21.80 6.52 13.56
N LYS A 147 22.45 5.72 12.69
CA LYS A 147 22.91 6.19 11.37
C LYS A 147 21.73 6.50 10.45
N ASP A 148 20.70 5.65 10.45
CA ASP A 148 19.48 5.85 9.64
C ASP A 148 18.65 7.02 10.19
N MET A 149 18.62 7.19 11.51
CA MET A 149 18.01 8.35 12.17
C MET A 149 18.60 9.66 11.69
N GLU A 150 19.92 9.73 11.60
CA GLU A 150 20.64 10.91 11.14
C GLU A 150 20.37 11.18 9.65
N ALA A 151 20.30 10.13 8.82
CA ALA A 151 19.92 10.26 7.41
C ALA A 151 18.48 10.77 7.24
N LEU A 152 17.53 10.25 8.03
CA LEU A 152 16.13 10.71 8.04
C LEU A 152 15.99 12.17 8.50
N ARG A 153 16.74 12.56 9.54
CA ARG A 153 16.80 13.95 10.00
C ARG A 153 17.30 14.88 8.91
N ARG A 154 18.43 14.55 8.28
CA ARG A 154 18.99 15.31 7.16
C ARG A 154 17.99 15.44 6.02
N LYS A 155 17.36 14.33 5.60
CA LYS A 155 16.34 14.34 4.53
C LYS A 155 15.17 15.28 4.85
N ARG A 156 14.68 15.29 6.10
CA ARG A 156 13.63 16.21 6.55
C ARG A 156 14.08 17.66 6.50
N GLU A 157 15.28 17.96 6.99
CA GLU A 157 15.85 19.31 6.93
C GLU A 157 15.96 19.82 5.48
N TYR A 158 16.42 18.97 4.55
CA TYR A 158 16.50 19.30 3.12
C TYR A 158 15.13 19.57 2.50
N LEU A 159 14.11 18.77 2.82
CA LEU A 159 12.74 18.96 2.30
C LEU A 159 12.05 20.20 2.87
N THR A 160 12.41 20.61 4.10
CA THR A 160 11.84 21.79 4.75
C THR A 160 12.54 23.10 4.40
N LYS A 161 13.74 23.05 3.79
CA LYS A 161 14.43 24.26 3.31
C LYS A 161 13.72 24.80 2.07
N SER A 162 13.19 26.02 2.19
CA SER A 162 12.60 26.78 1.09
C SER A 162 13.63 27.01 -0.02
N LYS A 163 13.52 26.20 -1.08
CA LYS A 163 14.42 26.07 -2.25
C LYS A 163 15.76 25.36 -1.96
N PRO A 164 15.93 24.09 -2.38
CA PRO A 164 17.25 23.46 -2.40
C PRO A 164 18.15 24.22 -3.38
N SER A 165 19.39 24.50 -2.98
CA SER A 165 20.38 25.08 -3.89
C SER A 165 20.69 24.08 -5.02
N PHE A 166 21.18 24.57 -6.17
CA PHE A 166 21.57 23.70 -7.30
C PHE A 166 22.60 22.63 -6.88
N ILE A 167 23.47 22.94 -5.92
CA ILE A 167 24.46 22.03 -5.36
C ILE A 167 23.78 20.91 -4.55
N ASP A 168 22.73 21.22 -3.80
CA ASP A 168 21.98 20.22 -3.02
C ASP A 168 21.24 19.20 -3.91
N LYS A 169 20.84 19.60 -5.13
CA LYS A 169 20.26 18.67 -6.11
C LYS A 169 21.29 17.67 -6.65
N LEU A 170 22.52 18.12 -6.87
CA LEU A 170 23.61 17.27 -7.37
C LEU A 170 24.00 16.19 -6.34
N CYS A 171 24.04 16.51 -5.05
CA CYS A 171 24.37 15.53 -4.01
C CYS A 171 23.30 14.43 -3.84
N CYS A 172 22.02 14.71 -4.17
CA CYS A 172 20.96 13.70 -4.11
C CYS A 172 20.98 12.71 -5.30
N SER A 173 21.49 13.12 -6.47
CA SER A 173 21.71 12.18 -7.59
C SER A 173 22.87 11.20 -7.34
N PHE A 174 23.76 11.48 -6.38
CA PHE A 174 24.84 10.57 -5.97
C PHE A 174 24.42 9.55 -4.90
N PHE A 175 23.15 9.55 -4.46
CA PHE A 175 22.57 8.49 -3.61
C PHE A 175 21.72 7.49 -4.41
N GLN A 176 21.96 7.36 -5.72
CA GLN A 176 21.84 6.03 -6.31
C GLN A 176 22.97 5.22 -5.68
N GLU A 177 22.63 4.23 -4.86
CA GLU A 177 23.58 3.21 -4.40
C GLU A 177 24.41 2.75 -5.60
N GLU A 178 25.68 3.12 -5.65
CA GLU A 178 26.67 2.29 -6.32
C GLU A 178 26.65 0.96 -5.56
N LYS A 179 25.88 0.01 -6.07
CA LYS A 179 26.09 -1.39 -5.71
C LYS A 179 27.56 -1.68 -5.95
N GLU A 180 28.24 -2.25 -4.96
CA GLU A 180 29.53 -2.89 -5.20
C GLU A 180 29.36 -3.83 -6.41
N PRO A 181 30.22 -3.75 -7.43
CA PRO A 181 30.13 -4.64 -8.57
C PRO A 181 30.23 -6.08 -8.07
N ASP A 182 29.25 -6.91 -8.46
CA ASP A 182 29.30 -8.33 -8.18
C ASP A 182 30.54 -8.90 -8.88
N PRO A 183 31.47 -9.59 -8.18
CA PRO A 183 32.62 -10.22 -8.80
C PRO A 183 32.24 -11.29 -9.85
N HIS A 184 30.96 -11.68 -9.94
CA HIS A 184 30.46 -12.53 -11.02
C HIS A 184 30.08 -11.80 -12.32
N ASP A 185 29.98 -10.46 -12.34
CA ASP A 185 29.63 -9.69 -13.54
C ASP A 185 30.84 -9.37 -14.45
N GLU A 186 32.08 -9.60 -13.99
CA GLU A 186 33.29 -9.45 -14.83
C GLU A 186 33.49 -10.57 -15.86
N TRP A 187 32.69 -11.65 -15.80
CA TRP A 187 32.77 -12.77 -16.75
C TRP A 187 31.87 -12.64 -17.99
N LEU A 188 31.10 -11.56 -18.13
CA LEU A 188 30.21 -11.33 -19.29
C LEU A 188 30.72 -10.28 -20.28
N LEU A 189 31.97 -9.82 -20.14
CA LEU A 189 32.63 -8.90 -21.09
C LEU A 189 33.84 -9.52 -21.79
N THR A 190 33.82 -10.84 -22.03
CA THR A 190 34.75 -11.50 -22.94
C THR A 190 34.03 -12.06 -24.15
N GLU A 191 34.51 -11.66 -25.32
CA GLU A 191 34.22 -12.17 -26.66
C GLU A 191 33.03 -11.55 -27.44
N CYS A 192 33.17 -10.27 -27.80
CA CYS A 192 32.77 -9.85 -29.14
C CYS A 192 33.93 -10.13 -30.10
N PRO A 193 33.83 -11.06 -31.08
CA PRO A 193 34.84 -11.20 -32.11
C PRO A 193 34.88 -9.93 -32.99
N PRO A 194 36.06 -9.51 -33.47
CA PRO A 194 36.22 -8.26 -34.20
C PRO A 194 35.50 -8.33 -35.55
N SER A 195 34.64 -7.33 -35.80
CA SER A 195 34.10 -7.01 -37.11
C SER A 195 35.25 -6.84 -38.11
N GLY A 196 35.35 -7.76 -39.06
CA GLY A 196 36.29 -7.67 -40.18
C GLY A 196 36.01 -6.48 -41.09
N PRO A 197 37.01 -6.03 -41.88
CA PRO A 197 37.01 -4.73 -42.51
C PRO A 197 36.13 -4.68 -43.76
N ASN A 198 35.59 -3.48 -44.01
CA ASN A 198 34.95 -3.08 -45.26
C ASN A 198 35.77 -3.47 -46.50
N VAL A 199 35.13 -4.16 -47.45
CA VAL A 199 35.34 -4.03 -48.89
C VAL A 199 33.97 -4.07 -49.56
#